data_AF-A0A554JNR9-F1
#
_entry.id   AF-A0A554JNR9-F1
#
_cell.length_a   1.000
_cell.length_b   1.000
_cell.length_c   1.000
_cell.angle_alpha   90.00
_cell.angle_beta   90.00
_cell.angle_gamma   90.00
#
_symmetry.space_group_name_H-M   'P 1'
#
loop_
_entity.id
_entity.type
_entity.pdbx_description
1 polymer ?
#
loop_
_entity_poly.entity_id
_entity_poly.type
_entity_poly.pdbx_seq_one_letter_code
_entity_poly.pdbx_strand_id
1 'polypeptide(L)'
;MPDEYLVKTHIFEGPLDTLLSLIEKRKLFINDISLAQVADDYISYIKSLKDFPIADSSHFILIASTLVLIKSKSLLPDLALTPEEEENIHDLEDRLKQYQKYKALSQHLKERFGINVEYLRLPSKEKKIVFTPDKNTSVSRILETVNVLIQNLPKKEIVPKAIVQKVISLEEMMESLSERITKSFKMSFKDFSLNHSAGQNGRASARSALAGLTQEQKVNVIVSFLAMLELVKQGIINVRQDADFHDIHMETEQVGVPRY
;
A
#
# COMPACT_ATOMS: atom_id res chain seq x y z
N MET A 1 31.02 -19.13 26.26
CA MET A 1 30.68 -18.25 25.11
C MET A 1 29.18 -18.33 24.98
N PRO A 2 28.42 -17.22 25.06
CA PRO A 2 26.98 -17.31 24.89
C PRO A 2 26.67 -17.61 23.43
N ASP A 3 25.78 -18.58 23.20
CA ASP A 3 25.30 -18.94 21.87
C ASP A 3 24.68 -17.71 21.19
N GLU A 4 25.28 -17.25 20.09
CA GLU A 4 24.71 -16.20 19.25
C GLU A 4 23.40 -16.71 18.65
N TYR A 5 22.27 -16.26 19.22
CA TYR A 5 20.97 -16.42 18.60
C TYR A 5 20.92 -15.58 17.31
N LEU A 6 21.22 -16.21 16.17
CA LEU A 6 20.95 -15.68 14.84
C LEU A 6 19.44 -15.67 14.60
N VAL A 7 18.76 -14.64 15.10
CA VAL A 7 17.37 -14.34 14.73
C VAL A 7 17.38 -13.81 13.30
N LYS A 8 17.18 -14.69 12.32
CA LYS A 8 16.91 -14.28 10.93
C LYS A 8 15.46 -13.83 10.85
N THR A 9 15.21 -12.53 10.91
CA THR A 9 13.96 -11.99 10.38
C THR A 9 13.95 -12.17 8.86
N HIS A 10 12.85 -12.67 8.31
CA HIS A 10 12.61 -12.82 6.87
C HIS A 10 12.40 -11.46 6.18
N ILE A 11 13.31 -10.51 6.37
CA ILE A 11 13.28 -9.25 5.62
C ILE A 11 14.01 -9.55 4.32
N PHE A 12 13.25 -9.92 3.30
CA PHE A 12 13.77 -10.12 1.95
C PHE A 12 14.22 -8.78 1.37
N GLU A 13 15.30 -8.80 0.59
CA GLU A 13 15.84 -7.61 -0.09
C GLU A 13 15.04 -7.28 -1.37
N GLY A 14 13.71 -7.32 -1.27
CA GLY A 14 12.79 -6.99 -2.34
C GLY A 14 12.08 -8.19 -3.00
N PRO A 15 11.32 -7.92 -4.08
CA PRO A 15 10.39 -8.90 -4.65
C PRO A 15 11.07 -10.04 -5.40
N LEU A 16 12.20 -9.77 -6.08
CA LEU A 16 12.97 -10.79 -6.80
C LEU A 16 13.64 -11.77 -5.83
N ASP A 17 14.15 -11.29 -4.70
CA ASP A 17 14.73 -12.15 -3.67
C ASP A 17 13.69 -13.05 -3.01
N THR A 18 12.53 -12.47 -2.70
CA THR A 18 11.37 -13.21 -2.18
C THR A 18 10.99 -14.33 -3.15
N LEU A 19 10.81 -14.01 -4.43
CA LEU A 19 10.41 -14.96 -5.46
C LEU A 19 11.47 -16.05 -5.69
N LEU A 20 12.75 -15.67 -5.78
CA LEU A 20 13.85 -16.63 -5.90
C LEU A 20 13.89 -17.60 -4.72
N SER A 21 13.69 -17.10 -3.49
CA SER A 21 13.67 -17.96 -2.30
C SER A 21 12.54 -18.99 -2.31
N LEU A 22 11.38 -18.64 -2.85
CA LEU A 22 10.23 -19.55 -2.97
C LEU A 22 10.49 -20.65 -4.01
N ILE A 23 11.11 -20.28 -5.14
CA ILE A 23 11.55 -21.22 -6.19
C ILE A 23 12.59 -22.18 -5.64
N GLU A 24 13.60 -21.67 -4.92
CA GLU A 24 14.66 -22.47 -4.30
C GLU A 24 14.09 -23.42 -3.23
N LYS A 25 13.14 -22.96 -2.41
CA LYS A 25 12.48 -23.77 -1.37
C LYS A 25 11.74 -24.98 -1.98
N ARG A 26 11.16 -24.82 -3.16
CA ARG A 26 10.50 -25.90 -3.91
C ARG A 26 11.44 -26.69 -4.83
N LYS A 27 12.73 -26.34 -4.88
CA LYS A 27 13.75 -26.96 -5.77
C LYS A 27 13.34 -26.93 -7.26
N LEU A 28 12.71 -25.84 -7.67
CA LEU A 28 12.24 -25.65 -9.05
C LEU A 28 13.26 -24.89 -9.89
N PHE A 29 13.14 -25.00 -11.22
CA PHE A 29 13.91 -24.19 -12.17
C PHE A 29 13.23 -22.83 -12.40
N ILE A 30 13.96 -21.84 -12.92
CA ILE A 30 13.38 -20.53 -13.26
C ILE A 30 12.76 -20.63 -14.67
N ASN A 31 11.47 -20.93 -14.72
CA ASN A 31 10.62 -20.92 -15.91
C ASN A 31 9.15 -20.63 -15.56
N ASP A 32 8.36 -20.27 -16.56
CA ASP A 32 6.91 -20.01 -16.50
C ASP A 32 6.10 -21.05 -15.68
N ILE A 33 6.31 -22.34 -15.92
CA ILE A 33 5.62 -23.43 -15.20
C ILE A 33 5.93 -23.38 -13.70
N SER A 34 7.18 -23.15 -13.33
CA SER A 34 7.59 -23.08 -11.92
C SER A 34 7.11 -21.79 -11.26
N LEU A 35 7.10 -20.68 -12.01
CA LEU A 35 6.56 -19.40 -11.55
C LEU A 35 5.06 -19.49 -11.26
N ALA A 36 4.29 -20.21 -12.08
CA ALA A 36 2.88 -20.48 -11.81
C ALA A 36 2.66 -21.24 -10.48
N GLN A 37 3.57 -22.16 -10.13
CA GLN A 37 3.47 -22.97 -8.91
C GLN A 37 3.79 -22.19 -7.63
N VAL A 38 4.63 -21.16 -7.70
CA VAL A 38 5.01 -20.32 -6.54
C VAL A 38 4.16 -19.05 -6.42
N ALA A 39 3.28 -18.77 -7.39
CA ALA A 39 2.44 -17.58 -7.41
C ALA A 39 1.58 -17.43 -6.15
N ASP A 40 0.96 -18.51 -5.68
CA ASP A 40 0.11 -18.49 -4.47
C ASP A 40 0.93 -18.22 -3.20
N ASP A 41 2.13 -18.80 -3.12
CA ASP A 41 3.04 -18.59 -1.99
C ASP A 41 3.49 -17.12 -1.95
N TYR A 42 3.77 -16.53 -3.11
CA TYR A 42 4.18 -15.13 -3.25
C TYR A 42 3.05 -14.17 -2.85
N ILE A 43 1.83 -14.40 -3.34
CA ILE A 43 0.65 -13.59 -2.99
C ILE A 43 0.35 -13.72 -1.48
N SER A 44 0.47 -14.92 -0.93
CA SER A 44 0.27 -15.17 0.51
C SER A 44 1.31 -14.43 1.34
N TYR A 45 2.56 -14.41 0.90
CA TYR A 45 3.62 -13.62 1.53
C TYR A 45 3.28 -12.12 1.53
N ILE A 46 2.88 -11.55 0.39
CA ILE A 46 2.49 -10.13 0.32
C ILE A 46 1.34 -9.82 1.29
N LYS A 47 0.31 -10.66 1.34
CA LYS A 47 -0.84 -10.48 2.25
C LYS A 47 -0.46 -10.55 3.73
N SER A 48 0.63 -11.22 4.07
CA SER A 48 1.11 -11.32 5.45
C SER A 48 1.82 -10.04 5.94
N LEU A 49 2.22 -9.15 5.03
CA LEU A 49 2.90 -7.91 5.35
C LEU A 49 1.87 -6.85 5.76
N LYS A 50 1.82 -6.52 7.05
CA LYS A 50 0.82 -5.60 7.65
C LYS A 50 1.06 -4.11 7.32
N ASP A 51 2.33 -3.71 7.20
CA ASP A 51 2.73 -2.32 6.98
C ASP A 51 3.73 -2.25 5.83
N PHE A 52 3.22 -1.99 4.62
CA PHE A 52 4.04 -1.87 3.42
C PHE A 52 4.43 -0.39 3.22
N PRO A 53 5.74 -0.04 3.15
CA PRO A 53 6.15 1.26 2.65
C PRO A 53 5.63 1.42 1.22
N ILE A 54 4.83 2.46 0.97
CA ILE A 54 4.16 2.72 -0.32
C ILE A 54 5.12 2.66 -1.52
N ALA A 55 6.37 3.08 -1.33
CA ALA A 55 7.40 3.04 -2.37
C ALA A 55 7.72 1.60 -2.82
N ASP A 56 7.93 0.70 -1.86
CA ASP A 56 8.28 -0.70 -2.13
C ASP A 56 7.07 -1.51 -2.62
N SER A 57 5.84 -1.11 -2.25
CA SER A 57 4.60 -1.81 -2.64
C SER A 57 4.44 -1.92 -4.16
N SER A 58 4.85 -0.88 -4.89
CA SER A 58 4.68 -0.81 -6.34
C SER A 58 5.36 -1.98 -7.07
N HIS A 59 6.61 -2.28 -6.71
CA HIS A 59 7.38 -3.36 -7.32
C HIS A 59 6.83 -4.74 -6.98
N PHE A 60 6.37 -4.95 -5.74
CA PHE A 60 5.73 -6.21 -5.35
C PHE A 60 4.40 -6.43 -6.07
N ILE A 61 3.59 -5.38 -6.24
CA ILE A 61 2.32 -5.46 -6.97
C ILE A 61 2.57 -5.77 -8.45
N LEU A 62 3.58 -5.16 -9.07
CA LEU A 62 3.97 -5.46 -10.45
C LEU A 62 4.28 -6.96 -10.60
N ILE A 63 5.17 -7.49 -9.78
CA ILE A 63 5.55 -8.91 -9.82
C ILE A 63 4.35 -9.82 -9.52
N ALA A 64 3.50 -9.45 -8.56
CA ALA A 64 2.28 -10.20 -8.26
C ALA A 64 1.32 -10.25 -9.46
N SER A 65 1.14 -9.13 -10.18
CA SER A 65 0.30 -9.08 -11.38
C SER A 65 0.84 -9.98 -12.49
N THR A 66 2.15 -9.97 -12.74
CA THR A 66 2.79 -10.87 -13.70
C THR A 66 2.65 -12.34 -13.29
N LEU A 67 2.79 -12.67 -12.01
CA LEU A 67 2.61 -14.04 -11.51
C LEU A 67 1.16 -14.53 -11.64
N VAL A 68 0.17 -13.66 -11.39
CA VAL A 68 -1.24 -13.98 -11.62
C VAL A 68 -1.49 -14.26 -13.10
N LEU A 69 -0.91 -13.46 -13.99
CA LEU A 69 -1.00 -13.67 -15.44
C LEU A 69 -0.39 -15.00 -15.87
N ILE A 70 0.83 -15.31 -15.39
CA ILE A 70 1.52 -16.59 -15.64
C ILE A 70 0.66 -17.76 -15.14
N LYS A 71 0.06 -17.63 -13.95
CA LYS A 71 -0.82 -18.67 -13.39
C LYS A 71 -2.08 -18.85 -14.23
N SER A 72 -2.71 -17.76 -14.66
CA SER A 72 -3.88 -17.79 -15.55
C SER A 72 -3.56 -18.48 -16.88
N LYS A 73 -2.43 -18.15 -17.52
CA LYS A 73 -1.95 -18.83 -18.73
C LYS A 73 -1.75 -20.33 -18.50
N SER A 74 -1.17 -20.70 -17.36
CA SER A 74 -0.94 -22.11 -17.01
C SER A 74 -2.24 -22.89 -16.75
N LEU A 75 -3.31 -22.24 -16.31
CA LEU A 75 -4.60 -22.87 -16.00
C LEU A 75 -5.56 -22.85 -17.20
N LEU A 76 -5.44 -21.86 -18.09
CA LEU A 76 -6.28 -21.64 -19.26
C LEU A 76 -5.42 -21.72 -20.52
N PRO A 77 -5.27 -22.91 -21.13
CA PRO A 77 -4.39 -23.11 -22.29
C PRO A 77 -4.81 -22.28 -23.53
N ASP A 78 -6.08 -21.88 -23.62
CA ASP A 78 -6.61 -21.04 -24.70
C ASP A 78 -6.48 -19.53 -24.43
N LEU A 79 -5.81 -19.13 -23.34
CA LEU A 79 -5.60 -17.72 -23.02
C LEU A 79 -4.57 -17.11 -23.98
N ALA A 80 -5.07 -16.32 -24.94
CA ALA A 80 -4.23 -15.52 -25.81
C ALA A 80 -3.64 -14.33 -25.04
N LEU A 81 -2.32 -14.30 -24.92
CA LEU A 81 -1.59 -13.16 -24.37
C LEU A 81 -1.27 -12.15 -25.47
N THR A 82 -1.26 -10.87 -25.09
CA THR A 82 -0.71 -9.81 -25.93
C THR A 82 0.82 -9.92 -26.03
N PRO A 83 1.45 -9.36 -27.08
CA PRO A 83 2.91 -9.37 -27.21
C PRO A 83 3.62 -8.73 -26.01
N GLU A 84 3.04 -7.66 -25.45
CA GLU A 84 3.56 -6.98 -24.27
C GLU A 84 3.51 -7.89 -23.02
N GLU A 85 2.43 -8.65 -22.85
CA GLU A 85 2.29 -9.60 -21.75
C GLU A 85 3.31 -10.75 -21.82
N GLU A 86 3.58 -11.28 -23.01
CA GLU A 86 4.62 -12.29 -23.21
C GLU A 86 6.02 -11.74 -22.92
N GLU A 87 6.32 -10.53 -23.39
CA GLU A 87 7.59 -9.85 -23.12
C GLU A 87 7.80 -9.64 -21.61
N ASN A 88 6.76 -9.22 -20.88
CA ASN A 88 6.84 -9.03 -19.43
C ASN A 88 7.16 -10.34 -18.68
N ILE A 89 6.63 -11.47 -19.14
CA ILE A 89 6.92 -12.78 -18.55
C ILE A 89 8.40 -13.15 -18.78
N HIS A 90 8.89 -12.97 -20.02
CA HIS A 90 10.28 -13.25 -20.35
C HIS A 90 11.27 -12.34 -19.61
N ASP A 91 10.98 -11.04 -19.52
CA ASP A 91 11.79 -10.08 -18.76
C ASP A 91 11.86 -10.46 -17.27
N LEU A 92 10.75 -10.91 -16.67
CA LEU A 92 10.75 -11.40 -15.30
C LEU A 92 11.67 -12.63 -15.12
N GLU A 93 11.60 -13.60 -16.02
CA GLU A 93 12.48 -14.77 -15.97
C GLU A 93 13.96 -14.38 -16.08
N ASP A 94 14.29 -13.49 -17.01
CA ASP A 94 15.67 -13.07 -17.25
C ASP A 94 16.22 -12.27 -16.07
N ARG A 95 15.41 -11.38 -15.49
CA ARG A 95 15.76 -10.67 -14.25
C ARG A 95 16.01 -11.62 -13.10
N LEU A 96 15.20 -12.67 -12.94
CA LEU A 96 15.41 -13.69 -11.91
C LEU A 96 16.71 -14.48 -12.14
N LYS A 97 16.99 -14.89 -13.37
CA LYS A 97 18.24 -15.60 -13.73
C LYS A 97 19.46 -14.72 -13.45
N GLN A 98 19.41 -13.44 -13.82
CA GLN A 98 20.47 -12.48 -13.51
C GLN A 98 20.63 -12.25 -12.01
N TYR A 99 19.52 -12.05 -11.29
CA TYR A 99 19.54 -11.87 -9.85
C TYR A 99 20.14 -13.08 -9.13
N GLN A 100 19.77 -14.30 -9.52
CA GLN A 100 20.36 -15.54 -8.99
C GLN A 100 21.89 -15.58 -9.18
N LYS A 101 22.36 -15.22 -10.38
CA LYS A 101 23.80 -15.14 -10.68
C LYS A 101 24.51 -14.12 -9.80
N TYR A 102 23.95 -12.91 -9.65
CA TYR A 102 24.53 -11.87 -8.82
C TYR A 102 24.51 -12.24 -7.33
N LYS A 103 23.44 -12.87 -6.85
CA LYS A 103 23.33 -13.37 -5.48
C LYS A 103 24.45 -14.39 -5.19
N ALA A 104 24.69 -15.33 -6.09
CA ALA A 104 25.80 -16.28 -5.94
C ALA A 104 27.17 -15.59 -5.93
N LEU A 105 27.41 -14.63 -6.83
CA LEU A 105 28.67 -13.85 -6.85
C LEU A 105 28.85 -12.99 -5.60
N SER A 106 27.77 -12.44 -5.05
CA SER A 106 27.80 -11.63 -3.83
C SER A 106 28.29 -12.44 -2.62
N GLN A 107 27.96 -13.74 -2.56
CA GLN A 107 28.42 -14.62 -1.50
C GLN A 107 29.92 -14.86 -1.59
N HIS A 108 30.45 -15.10 -2.79
CA HIS A 108 31.90 -15.18 -3.02
C HIS A 108 32.62 -13.88 -2.68
N LEU A 109 32.02 -12.73 -3.00
CA LEU A 109 32.59 -11.44 -2.64
C LEU A 109 32.60 -11.26 -1.12
N LYS A 110 31.51 -11.59 -0.43
CA LYS A 110 31.39 -11.51 1.03
C LYS A 110 32.46 -12.35 1.74
N GLU A 111 32.77 -13.54 1.23
CA GLU A 111 33.81 -14.40 1.78
C GLU A 111 35.22 -13.83 1.59
N ARG A 112 35.48 -13.06 0.53
CA ARG A 112 36.81 -12.47 0.25
C ARG A 112 36.99 -11.07 0.80
N PHE A 113 35.89 -10.34 0.95
CA PHE A 113 35.89 -8.94 1.36
C PHE A 113 36.40 -8.81 2.80
N GLY A 114 37.48 -8.05 2.99
CA GLY A 114 38.06 -7.77 4.30
C GLY A 114 39.08 -8.79 4.81
N ILE A 115 39.27 -9.94 4.15
CA ILE A 115 40.29 -10.93 4.55
C ILE A 115 41.68 -10.52 4.08
N ASN A 116 41.81 -10.16 2.79
CA ASN A 116 43.07 -9.73 2.18
C ASN A 116 43.00 -8.26 1.79
N VAL A 117 43.01 -7.36 2.78
CA VAL A 117 43.10 -5.92 2.52
C VAL A 117 44.56 -5.58 2.18
N GLU A 118 44.98 -5.85 0.94
CA GLU A 118 46.35 -5.59 0.46
C GLU A 118 46.70 -4.10 0.45
N TYR A 119 45.69 -3.23 0.32
CA TYR A 119 45.84 -1.78 0.31
C TYR A 119 45.04 -1.17 1.46
N LEU A 120 45.60 -1.23 2.67
CA LEU A 120 45.11 -0.41 3.76
C LEU A 120 45.38 1.06 3.39
N ARG A 121 44.31 1.86 3.25
CA ARG A 121 44.47 3.31 3.15
C ARG A 121 45.15 3.76 4.45
N LEU A 122 46.43 4.14 4.37
CA LEU A 122 47.13 4.77 5.49
C LEU A 122 46.21 5.86 6.04
N PRO A 123 46.04 5.98 7.37
CA PRO A 123 45.24 7.05 7.94
C PRO A 123 45.73 8.34 7.30
N SER A 124 44.80 9.10 6.68
CA SER A 124 45.16 10.39 6.11
C SER A 124 45.89 11.14 7.21
N LYS A 125 47.15 11.55 6.96
CA LYS A 125 47.88 12.42 7.89
C LYS A 125 46.90 13.49 8.34
N GLU A 126 46.72 13.68 9.64
CA GLU A 126 45.83 14.70 10.19
C GLU A 126 46.12 16.02 9.46
N LYS A 127 45.27 16.35 8.48
CA LYS A 127 45.41 17.58 7.73
C LYS A 127 44.92 18.63 8.70
N LYS A 128 45.85 19.37 9.30
CA LYS A 128 45.50 20.60 10.01
C LYS A 128 44.71 21.45 9.01
N ILE A 129 43.43 21.66 9.31
CA ILE A 129 42.58 22.54 8.50
C ILE A 129 43.13 23.94 8.70
N VAL A 130 43.94 24.40 7.75
CA VAL A 130 44.49 25.76 7.75
C VAL A 130 43.76 26.54 6.68
N PHE A 131 43.10 27.62 7.09
CA PHE A 131 42.50 28.56 6.15
C PHE A 131 43.63 29.20 5.34
N THR A 132 43.75 28.78 4.08
CA THR A 132 44.79 29.25 3.16
C THR A 132 44.12 30.00 2.01
N PRO A 133 43.78 31.29 2.21
CA PRO A 133 43.14 32.08 1.17
C PRO A 133 44.08 32.25 -0.03
N ASP A 134 43.54 32.10 -1.24
CA ASP A 134 44.23 32.52 -2.46
C ASP A 134 44.41 34.06 -2.45
N LYS A 135 45.35 34.59 -3.23
CA LYS A 135 45.65 36.02 -3.39
C LYS A 135 44.42 36.87 -3.74
N ASN A 136 43.42 36.23 -4.34
CA ASN A 136 42.14 36.83 -4.72
C ASN A 136 41.10 36.89 -3.60
N THR A 137 41.41 36.37 -2.42
CA THR A 137 40.54 36.37 -1.25
C THR A 137 40.77 37.65 -0.46
N SER A 138 40.05 38.70 -0.83
CA SER A 138 40.00 39.96 -0.07
C SER A 138 38.78 39.98 0.85
N VAL A 139 38.84 40.79 1.90
CA VAL A 139 37.71 41.00 2.84
C VAL A 139 36.46 41.50 2.09
N SER A 140 36.63 42.37 1.10
CA SER A 140 35.53 42.87 0.26
C SER A 140 34.81 41.76 -0.49
N ARG A 141 35.56 40.80 -1.06
CA ARG A 141 35.01 39.71 -1.86
C ARG A 141 34.30 38.66 -1.00
N ILE A 142 34.78 38.43 0.22
CA ILE A 142 34.09 37.59 1.20
C ILE A 142 32.73 38.21 1.54
N LEU A 143 32.68 39.52 1.80
CA LEU A 143 31.43 40.22 2.11
C LEU A 143 30.44 40.17 0.95
N GLU A 144 30.89 40.38 -0.28
CA GLU A 144 30.06 40.22 -1.49
C GLU A 144 29.49 38.80 -1.60
N THR A 145 30.33 37.78 -1.39
CA THR A 145 29.93 36.37 -1.48
C THR A 145 28.91 36.01 -0.40
N VAL A 146 29.10 36.49 0.84
CA VAL A 146 28.16 36.28 1.95
C VAL A 146 26.80 36.90 1.64
N ASN A 147 26.77 38.12 1.09
CA ASN A 147 25.52 38.77 0.70
C ASN A 147 24.77 37.99 -0.39
N VAL A 148 25.49 37.49 -1.41
CA VAL A 148 24.90 36.64 -2.47
C VAL A 148 24.35 35.33 -1.89
N LEU A 149 25.06 34.71 -0.95
CA LEU A 149 24.59 33.50 -0.28
C LEU A 149 23.33 33.75 0.55
N ILE A 150 23.28 34.85 1.30
CA ILE A 150 22.10 35.19 2.11
C ILE A 150 20.87 35.42 1.22
N GLN A 151 21.04 36.06 0.08
CA GLN A 151 19.95 36.30 -0.88
C GLN A 151 19.44 35.02 -1.55
N ASN A 152 20.33 34.04 -1.76
CA ASN A 152 20.03 32.78 -2.40
C ASN A 152 19.75 31.63 -1.43
N LEU A 153 19.67 31.90 -0.12
CA LEU A 153 19.25 30.89 0.85
C LEU A 153 17.82 30.43 0.51
N PRO A 154 17.59 29.11 0.39
CA PRO A 154 16.27 28.59 0.09
C PRO A 154 15.32 29.03 1.20
N LYS A 155 14.33 29.84 0.84
CA LYS A 155 13.26 30.21 1.77
C LYS A 155 12.47 28.94 2.07
N LYS A 156 12.28 28.65 3.35
CA LYS A 156 11.53 27.47 3.80
C LYS A 156 10.08 27.59 3.33
N GLU A 157 9.76 26.97 2.21
CA GLU A 157 8.38 26.84 1.74
C GLU A 157 7.64 25.91 2.71
N ILE A 158 6.69 26.49 3.44
CA ILE A 158 5.78 25.74 4.29
C ILE A 158 4.72 25.18 3.34
N VAL A 159 4.94 23.98 2.82
CA VAL A 159 3.89 23.25 2.11
C VAL A 159 2.73 23.02 3.09
N PRO A 160 1.51 23.51 2.81
CA PRO A 160 0.36 23.21 3.64
C PRO A 160 0.16 21.70 3.60
N LYS A 161 0.33 21.03 4.75
CA LYS A 161 -0.06 19.62 4.90
C LYS A 161 -1.55 19.54 4.62
N ALA A 162 -1.93 19.09 3.43
CA ALA A 162 -3.29 18.69 3.14
C ALA A 162 -3.65 17.57 4.13
N ILE A 163 -4.54 17.87 5.06
CA ILE A 163 -5.09 16.89 5.98
C ILE A 163 -6.00 16.03 5.11
N VAL A 164 -5.50 14.86 4.70
CA VAL A 164 -6.31 13.87 4.00
C VAL A 164 -7.36 13.38 4.99
N GLN A 165 -8.61 13.81 4.82
CA GLN A 165 -9.71 13.33 5.63
C GLN A 165 -10.14 11.94 5.13
N LYS A 166 -10.30 10.99 6.06
CA LYS A 166 -10.58 9.58 5.79
C LYS A 166 -11.94 9.46 5.09
N VAL A 167 -11.96 9.06 3.82
CA VAL A 167 -13.17 8.63 3.12
C VAL A 167 -13.49 7.21 3.60
N ILE A 168 -14.69 7.01 4.14
CA ILE A 168 -15.14 5.72 4.69
C ILE A 168 -15.41 4.75 3.54
N SER A 169 -14.95 3.51 3.65
CA SER A 169 -15.15 2.51 2.58
C SER A 169 -16.59 1.95 2.60
N LEU A 170 -17.01 1.34 1.49
CA LEU A 170 -18.33 0.72 1.38
C LEU A 170 -18.52 -0.40 2.42
N GLU A 171 -17.46 -1.18 2.66
CA GLU A 171 -17.43 -2.30 3.57
C GLU A 171 -17.57 -1.83 5.03
N GLU A 172 -16.81 -0.80 5.43
CA GLU A 172 -16.94 -0.16 6.76
C GLU A 172 -18.38 0.36 6.97
N MET A 173 -19.01 0.86 5.90
CA MET A 173 -20.38 1.38 5.96
C MET A 173 -21.43 0.27 6.11
N MET A 174 -21.27 -0.87 5.41
CA MET A 174 -22.12 -2.06 5.58
C MET A 174 -22.06 -2.62 7.00
N GLU A 175 -20.85 -2.70 7.58
CA GLU A 175 -20.65 -3.14 8.96
C GLU A 175 -21.37 -2.20 9.93
N SER A 176 -21.21 -0.88 9.78
CA SER A 176 -21.89 0.09 10.64
C SER A 176 -23.42 0.05 10.52
N LEU A 177 -23.96 -0.21 9.32
CA LEU A 177 -25.40 -0.33 9.06
C LEU A 177 -25.96 -1.57 9.75
N SER A 178 -25.32 -2.72 9.54
CA SER A 178 -25.73 -3.99 10.14
C SER A 178 -25.69 -3.96 11.67
N GLU A 179 -24.62 -3.40 12.27
CA GLU A 179 -24.54 -3.23 13.72
C GLU A 179 -25.64 -2.34 14.30
N ARG A 180 -26.01 -1.27 13.59
CA ARG A 180 -27.00 -0.32 14.09
C ARG A 180 -28.41 -0.87 13.95
N ILE A 181 -28.72 -1.52 12.83
CA ILE A 181 -30.06 -2.08 12.58
C ILE A 181 -30.32 -3.28 13.51
N THR A 182 -29.30 -4.08 13.84
CA THR A 182 -29.42 -5.13 14.87
C THR A 182 -29.68 -4.58 16.27
N LYS A 183 -29.14 -3.39 16.61
CA LYS A 183 -29.38 -2.72 17.90
C LYS A 183 -30.74 -2.01 17.96
N SER A 184 -31.21 -1.46 16.86
CA SER A 184 -32.50 -0.78 16.74
C SER A 184 -33.32 -1.44 15.63
N PHE A 185 -34.13 -2.44 16.00
CA PHE A 185 -34.96 -3.30 15.13
C PHE A 185 -35.70 -2.60 13.97
N LYS A 186 -35.91 -1.27 14.03
CA LYS A 186 -36.41 -0.43 12.94
C LYS A 186 -35.66 0.90 12.91
N MET A 187 -35.20 1.33 11.73
CA MET A 187 -34.52 2.62 11.55
C MET A 187 -34.86 3.26 10.21
N SER A 188 -34.91 4.60 10.16
CA SER A 188 -35.00 5.37 8.93
C SER A 188 -33.60 5.58 8.32
N PHE A 189 -33.49 5.47 6.98
CA PHE A 189 -32.26 5.74 6.24
C PHE A 189 -31.79 7.19 6.40
N LYS A 190 -32.73 8.13 6.48
CA LYS A 190 -32.43 9.55 6.68
C LYS A 190 -31.78 9.81 8.04
N ASP A 191 -32.28 9.16 9.09
CA ASP A 191 -31.68 9.25 10.41
C ASP A 191 -30.28 8.63 10.43
N PHE A 192 -30.04 7.55 9.68
CA PHE A 192 -28.73 6.92 9.61
C PHE A 192 -27.68 7.80 8.89
N SER A 193 -27.98 8.26 7.67
CA SER A 193 -27.05 8.99 6.81
C SER A 193 -26.65 10.36 7.38
N LEU A 194 -27.57 11.03 8.08
CA LEU A 194 -27.33 12.34 8.70
C LEU A 194 -26.57 12.23 10.03
N ASN A 195 -26.82 11.18 10.83
CA ASN A 195 -26.12 10.97 12.11
C ASN A 195 -24.66 10.53 11.94
N HIS A 196 -24.27 10.01 10.78
CA HIS A 196 -22.86 9.71 10.47
C HIS A 196 -22.09 10.96 10.01
N SER A 197 -22.82 11.97 9.51
CA SER A 197 -22.27 13.23 9.01
C SER A 197 -22.19 14.33 10.06
N ALA A 198 -22.95 14.19 11.15
CA ALA A 198 -22.96 15.13 12.26
C ALA A 198 -22.14 14.56 13.42
N GLY A 199 -20.99 15.15 13.68
CA GLY A 199 -20.31 15.00 14.97
C GLY A 199 -21.29 15.25 16.11
N GLN A 200 -21.07 14.55 17.23
CA GLN A 200 -21.90 14.65 18.43
C GLN A 200 -22.34 16.10 18.70
N ASN A 201 -23.65 16.29 18.83
CA ASN A 201 -24.41 17.52 19.15
C ASN A 201 -25.15 18.16 17.97
N GLY A 202 -26.42 17.76 17.79
CA GLY A 202 -27.35 18.55 16.98
C GLY A 202 -28.65 17.83 16.67
N ARG A 203 -29.61 17.83 17.60
CA ARG A 203 -31.03 17.62 17.28
C ARG A 203 -31.51 18.82 16.47
N ALA A 204 -31.37 18.79 15.14
CA ALA A 204 -31.91 19.80 14.26
C ALA A 204 -32.83 19.17 13.21
N SER A 205 -34.11 19.54 13.33
CA SER A 205 -35.25 19.30 12.46
C SER A 205 -34.97 18.77 11.04
N ALA A 206 -35.46 17.55 10.78
CA ALA A 206 -35.30 16.76 9.57
C ALA A 206 -36.01 17.28 8.31
N ARG A 207 -36.37 18.56 8.21
CA ARG A 207 -37.13 19.08 7.04
C ARG A 207 -36.30 19.84 6.00
N SER A 208 -35.03 20.16 6.25
CA SER A 208 -34.24 21.06 5.37
C SER A 208 -32.74 20.69 5.22
N ALA A 209 -32.38 19.39 5.17
CA ALA A 209 -30.97 19.00 5.19
C ALA A 209 -30.34 18.61 3.83
N LEU A 210 -31.11 18.29 2.78
CA LEU A 210 -30.55 17.79 1.51
C LEU A 210 -30.01 18.89 0.57
N ALA A 211 -30.45 20.14 0.73
CA ALA A 211 -30.03 21.25 -0.13
C ALA A 211 -28.71 21.94 0.31
N GLY A 212 -28.21 21.62 1.51
CA GLY A 212 -27.03 22.27 2.11
C GLY A 212 -25.82 21.35 2.36
N LEU A 213 -25.82 20.13 1.82
CA LEU A 213 -24.75 19.15 2.07
C LEU A 213 -23.46 19.51 1.33
N THR A 214 -22.32 19.43 2.02
CA THR A 214 -20.99 19.50 1.38
C THR A 214 -20.79 18.32 0.42
N GLN A 215 -19.89 18.44 -0.56
CA GLN A 215 -19.60 17.35 -1.52
C GLN A 215 -19.25 16.03 -0.81
N GLU A 216 -18.56 16.12 0.34
CA GLU A 216 -18.17 14.98 1.18
C GLU A 216 -19.38 14.28 1.81
N GLN A 217 -20.34 15.05 2.34
CA GLN A 217 -21.57 14.48 2.89
C GLN A 217 -22.42 13.81 1.80
N LYS A 218 -22.39 14.32 0.56
CA LYS A 218 -23.05 13.66 -0.57
C LYS A 218 -22.40 12.32 -0.88
N VAL A 219 -21.07 12.23 -0.87
CA VAL A 219 -20.36 10.95 -1.06
C VAL A 219 -20.74 9.96 0.03
N ASN A 220 -20.74 10.37 1.30
CA ASN A 220 -21.14 9.48 2.41
C ASN A 220 -22.59 9.00 2.29
N VAL A 221 -23.52 9.87 1.87
CA VAL A 221 -24.92 9.48 1.61
C VAL A 221 -25.00 8.48 0.46
N ILE A 222 -24.24 8.68 -0.62
CA ILE A 222 -24.19 7.76 -1.76
C ILE A 222 -23.64 6.39 -1.34
N VAL A 223 -22.53 6.36 -0.58
CA VAL A 223 -21.93 5.11 -0.09
C VAL A 223 -22.87 4.41 0.90
N SER A 224 -23.58 5.17 1.76
CA SER A 224 -24.60 4.62 2.68
C SER A 224 -25.75 3.97 1.91
N PHE A 225 -26.19 4.61 0.84
CA PHE A 225 -27.27 4.11 0.00
C PHE A 225 -26.86 2.84 -0.75
N LEU A 226 -25.65 2.83 -1.33
CA LEU A 226 -25.09 1.64 -1.98
C LEU A 226 -24.93 0.48 -1.00
N ALA A 227 -24.43 0.76 0.22
CA ALA A 227 -24.29 -0.25 1.27
C ALA A 227 -25.65 -0.83 1.68
N MET A 228 -26.68 0.01 1.82
CA MET A 228 -28.04 -0.44 2.09
C MET A 228 -28.57 -1.35 0.97
N LEU A 229 -28.42 -0.95 -0.30
CA LEU A 229 -28.86 -1.78 -1.43
C LEU A 229 -28.14 -3.13 -1.50
N GLU A 230 -26.84 -3.16 -1.18
CA GLU A 230 -26.09 -4.41 -1.14
C GLU A 230 -26.55 -5.31 0.00
N LEU A 231 -26.89 -4.75 1.17
CA LEU A 231 -27.45 -5.54 2.29
C LEU A 231 -28.86 -6.08 2.00
N VAL A 232 -29.68 -5.33 1.25
CA VAL A 232 -30.98 -5.82 0.74
C VAL A 232 -30.78 -6.95 -0.25
N LYS A 233 -29.84 -6.81 -1.19
CA LYS A 233 -29.50 -7.85 -2.16
C LYS A 233 -28.98 -9.12 -1.49
N GLN A 234 -28.29 -9.00 -0.35
CA GLN A 234 -27.85 -10.13 0.47
C GLN A 234 -28.95 -10.72 1.37
N GLY A 235 -30.15 -10.13 1.40
CA GLY A 235 -31.28 -10.61 2.20
C GLY A 235 -31.14 -10.38 3.71
N ILE A 236 -30.24 -9.49 4.14
CA ILE A 236 -29.97 -9.21 5.56
C ILE A 236 -30.97 -8.20 6.12
N ILE A 237 -31.43 -7.27 5.27
CA ILE A 237 -32.32 -6.17 5.65
C ILE A 237 -33.50 -6.15 4.69
N ASN A 238 -34.70 -5.98 5.25
CA ASN A 238 -35.91 -5.70 4.51
C ASN A 238 -36.17 -4.19 4.51
N VAL A 239 -36.57 -3.65 3.37
CA VAL A 239 -36.71 -2.21 3.16
C VAL A 239 -38.10 -1.88 2.65
N ARG A 240 -38.71 -0.84 3.23
CA ARG A 240 -40.02 -0.32 2.83
C ARG A 240 -39.92 1.16 2.51
N GLN A 241 -40.49 1.55 1.37
CA GLN A 241 -40.64 2.93 0.94
C GLN A 241 -42.07 3.11 0.43
N ASP A 242 -42.81 4.05 1.02
CA ASP A 242 -44.25 4.21 0.75
C ASP A 242 -44.56 4.93 -0.57
N ALA A 243 -43.68 5.82 -1.02
CA ALA A 243 -43.81 6.56 -2.28
C ALA A 243 -42.44 6.97 -2.82
N ASP A 244 -42.37 7.31 -4.11
CA ASP A 244 -41.13 7.79 -4.73
C ASP A 244 -40.57 8.98 -3.95
N PHE A 245 -39.26 8.92 -3.67
CA PHE A 245 -38.51 9.92 -2.90
C PHE A 245 -38.97 10.12 -1.43
N HIS A 246 -39.84 9.25 -0.90
CA HIS A 246 -40.11 9.21 0.54
C HIS A 246 -38.99 8.53 1.31
N ASP A 247 -39.02 8.68 2.63
CA ASP A 247 -38.03 8.08 3.52
C ASP A 247 -38.07 6.54 3.43
N ILE A 248 -36.91 5.94 3.65
CA ILE A 248 -36.69 4.52 3.47
C ILE A 248 -36.58 3.89 4.86
N HIS A 249 -37.52 3.02 5.18
CA HIS A 249 -37.55 2.29 6.46
C HIS A 249 -36.86 0.94 6.30
N MET A 250 -35.90 0.68 7.19
CA MET A 250 -35.09 -0.54 7.22
C MET A 250 -35.48 -1.38 8.44
N GLU A 251 -35.75 -2.67 8.24
CA GLU A 251 -36.13 -3.65 9.27
C GLU A 251 -35.34 -4.96 9.08
N THR A 252 -34.98 -5.65 10.16
CA THR A 252 -34.33 -6.98 10.07
C THR A 252 -35.36 -8.11 10.07
N GLU A 253 -35.24 -9.04 9.13
CA GLU A 253 -35.94 -10.34 9.17
C GLU A 253 -35.20 -11.30 10.10
N GLN A 254 -35.57 -11.29 11.39
CA GLN A 254 -35.26 -12.30 12.42
C GLN A 254 -33.80 -12.46 12.91
N VAL A 255 -33.65 -12.27 14.22
CA VAL A 255 -32.70 -13.03 15.06
C VAL A 255 -33.16 -14.50 15.05
N GLY A 256 -32.50 -15.35 14.27
CA GLY A 256 -32.84 -16.77 14.15
C GLY A 256 -31.61 -17.60 13.77
N VAL A 257 -31.20 -18.47 14.69
CA VAL A 257 -30.09 -19.44 14.69
C VAL A 257 -29.65 -19.95 13.30
N PRO A 258 -28.33 -20.04 13.00
CA PRO A 258 -27.83 -20.54 11.73
C PRO A 258 -28.24 -22.00 11.49
N ARG A 259 -28.75 -22.29 10.29
CA ARG A 259 -28.86 -23.66 9.79
C ARG A 259 -27.49 -24.08 9.23
N TYR A 260 -26.94 -25.13 9.82
CA TYR A 260 -25.81 -25.91 9.29
C TYR A 260 -26.13 -26.49 7.90
#